data_AF-A0A0U9HZA4-F1
#
_entry.id   AF-A0A0U9HZA4-F1
#
_cell.length_a   1.000
_cell.length_b   1.000
_cell.length_c   1.000
_cell.angle_alpha   90.00
_cell.angle_beta   90.00
_cell.angle_gamma   90.00
#
_symmetry.space_group_name_H-M   'P 1'
#
loop_
_entity.id
_entity.type
_entity.pdbx_description
1 polymer ?
#
loop_
_entity_poly.entity_id
_entity_poly.type
_entity_poly.pdbx_seq_one_letter_code
_entity_poly.pdbx_strand_id
1 'polypeptide(L)'
;MQQTNNSRKTMENEIVEFHHEDYQFIITRFKRINWKQYKGFAQYQYFLFVFDKRLAKVIKEDSITDVFNTEIRDNVFETFEHLTQNLDAILSEYILDDDAIFECLKVVEKLNPIYLDNIGKE
;
A
#
# COMPACT_ATOMS: atom_id res chain seq x y z
N MET A 1 -13.21 -32.49 10.08
CA MET A 1 -12.65 -31.17 10.43
C MET A 1 -13.07 -30.19 9.34
N GLN A 2 -14.03 -29.31 9.63
CA GLN A 2 -14.40 -28.24 8.71
C GLN A 2 -13.29 -27.18 8.75
N GLN A 3 -12.58 -27.00 7.64
CA GLN A 3 -11.72 -25.84 7.45
C GLN A 3 -12.64 -24.64 7.26
N THR A 4 -12.90 -23.91 8.33
CA THR A 4 -13.46 -22.57 8.24
C THR A 4 -12.42 -21.68 7.58
N ASN A 5 -12.51 -21.54 6.26
CA ASN A 5 -11.92 -20.43 5.53
C ASN A 5 -12.61 -19.15 6.02
N ASN A 6 -12.11 -18.62 7.14
CA ASN A 6 -12.37 -17.25 7.54
C ASN A 6 -11.67 -16.38 6.49
N SER A 7 -12.36 -16.14 5.37
CA SER A 7 -12.08 -15.01 4.52
C SER A 7 -12.13 -13.80 5.43
N ARG A 8 -10.94 -13.34 5.87
CA ARG A 8 -10.81 -12.08 6.59
C ARG A 8 -11.33 -11.06 5.60
N LYS A 9 -12.55 -10.57 5.83
CA LYS A 9 -13.05 -9.34 5.23
C LYS A 9 -11.90 -8.34 5.37
N THR A 10 -11.21 -8.06 4.27
CA THR A 10 -10.14 -7.05 4.24
C THR A 10 -10.80 -5.81 4.81
N MET A 11 -10.37 -5.38 6.00
CA MET A 11 -10.94 -4.17 6.58
C MET A 11 -10.62 -3.07 5.58
N GLU A 12 -11.63 -2.32 5.12
CA GLU A 12 -11.57 -1.34 4.02
C GLU A 12 -10.44 -0.30 4.11
N ASN A 13 -9.71 -0.24 5.22
CA ASN A 13 -8.67 0.75 5.54
C ASN A 13 -7.28 0.13 5.78
N GLU A 14 -6.98 -1.01 5.16
CA GLU A 14 -5.67 -1.68 5.29
C GLU A 14 -4.84 -1.65 4.00
N ILE A 15 -5.46 -1.37 2.86
CA ILE A 15 -4.80 -1.33 1.55
C ILE A 15 -5.34 -0.14 0.75
N VAL A 16 -4.44 0.62 0.16
CA VAL A 16 -4.69 1.68 -0.81
C VAL A 16 -4.00 1.28 -2.11
N GLU A 17 -4.75 1.26 -3.18
CA GLU A 17 -4.23 1.08 -4.53
C GLU A 17 -4.35 2.40 -5.29
N PHE A 18 -3.26 2.83 -5.90
CA PHE A 18 -3.22 4.03 -6.72
C PHE A 18 -2.59 3.71 -8.08
N HIS A 19 -3.22 4.20 -9.14
CA HIS A 19 -2.85 3.89 -10.51
C HIS A 19 -2.52 5.18 -11.25
N HIS A 20 -1.35 5.24 -11.86
CA HIS A 20 -0.93 6.38 -12.67
C HIS A 20 -0.10 5.90 -13.86
N GLU A 21 -0.60 6.16 -15.07
CA GLU A 21 0.02 5.71 -16.32
C GLU A 21 0.39 4.21 -16.31
N ASP A 22 1.68 3.89 -16.44
CA ASP A 22 2.21 2.54 -16.39
C ASP A 22 2.59 2.08 -14.97
N TYR A 23 2.41 2.89 -13.94
CA TYR A 23 2.73 2.51 -12.55
C TYR A 23 1.48 2.16 -11.73
N GLN A 24 1.64 1.19 -10.84
CA GLN A 24 0.68 0.90 -9.77
C GLN A 24 1.39 0.97 -8.43
N PHE A 25 0.79 1.68 -7.48
CA PHE A 25 1.26 1.81 -6.11
C PHE A 25 0.29 1.06 -5.21
N ILE A 26 0.82 0.15 -4.39
CA ILE A 26 0.07 -0.52 -3.34
C ILE A 26 0.66 -0.09 -2.02
N ILE A 27 -0.13 0.62 -1.22
CA ILE A 27 0.27 1.12 0.09
C ILE A 27 -0.60 0.44 1.12
N THR A 28 0.01 -0.27 2.05
CA THR A 28 -0.72 -1.11 2.99
C THR A 28 -0.20 -0.95 4.41
N ARG A 29 -1.08 -1.25 5.36
CA ARG A 29 -0.79 -1.19 6.79
C ARG A 29 -1.17 -2.51 7.45
N PHE A 30 -0.25 -3.07 8.23
CA PHE A 30 -0.48 -4.25 9.04
C PHE A 30 -0.27 -3.96 10.53
N LYS A 31 -1.04 -4.60 11.40
CA LYS A 31 -0.75 -4.63 12.85
C LYS A 31 0.49 -5.48 13.11
N ARG A 32 1.42 -4.98 13.92
CA ARG A 32 2.64 -5.71 14.30
C ARG A 32 2.31 -6.97 15.11
N ILE A 33 3.11 -8.03 14.92
CA ILE A 33 3.13 -9.19 15.82
C ILE A 33 3.67 -8.67 17.15
N ASN A 34 2.85 -8.66 18.21
CA ASN A 34 3.05 -7.96 19.50
C ASN A 34 2.53 -6.51 19.59
N TRP A 35 1.63 -6.06 18.71
CA TRP A 35 1.04 -4.71 18.77
C TRP A 35 0.52 -4.30 20.17
N LYS A 36 0.05 -5.25 21.00
CA LYS A 36 -0.40 -4.97 22.39
C LYS A 36 0.70 -4.42 23.31
N GLN A 37 1.97 -4.65 22.98
CA GLN A 37 3.12 -4.11 23.70
C GLN A 37 3.43 -2.65 23.29
N TYR A 38 2.89 -2.21 22.16
CA TYR A 38 3.04 -0.86 21.63
C TYR A 38 1.77 -0.04 21.93
N LYS A 39 1.95 1.26 22.21
CA LYS A 39 0.83 2.19 22.40
C LYS A 39 0.69 3.10 21.17
N GLY A 40 -0.55 3.47 20.85
CA GLY A 40 -0.85 4.42 19.77
C GLY A 40 -0.39 3.97 18.39
N PHE A 41 0.20 4.88 17.62
CA PHE A 41 0.51 4.69 16.20
C PHE A 41 1.63 3.66 15.90
N ALA A 42 2.46 3.32 16.89
CA ALA A 42 3.52 2.31 16.75
C ALA A 42 3.00 0.86 16.65
N GLN A 43 1.68 0.66 16.78
CA GLN A 43 1.04 -0.66 16.65
C GLN A 43 1.03 -1.19 15.22
N TYR A 44 1.30 -0.34 14.24
CA TYR A 44 1.22 -0.64 12.83
C TYR A 44 2.59 -0.59 12.15
N GLN A 45 2.67 -1.25 11.01
CA GLN A 45 3.79 -1.21 10.07
C GLN A 45 3.21 -0.94 8.68
N TYR A 46 3.84 -0.08 7.92
CA TYR A 46 3.40 0.33 6.60
C TYR A 46 4.36 -0.16 5.54
N PHE A 47 3.80 -0.53 4.40
CA PHE A 47 4.54 -1.02 3.24
C PHE A 47 4.06 -0.26 2.01
N LEU A 48 5.00 0.18 1.19
CA LEU A 48 4.73 0.70 -0.15
C LEU A 48 5.39 -0.23 -1.15
N PHE A 49 4.61 -0.68 -2.11
CA PHE A 49 5.03 -1.44 -3.28
C PHE A 49 4.75 -0.61 -4.52
N VAL A 50 5.73 -0.51 -5.42
CA VAL A 50 5.59 0.12 -6.73
C VAL A 50 5.71 -0.94 -7.79
N PHE A 51 4.82 -0.94 -8.77
CA PHE A 51 4.79 -1.89 -9.88
C PHE A 51 4.87 -1.16 -11.22
N ASP A 52 5.85 -1.51 -12.06
CA ASP A 52 5.96 -1.01 -13.43
C ASP A 52 5.31 -1.98 -14.43
N LYS A 53 4.18 -1.58 -15.01
CA LYS A 53 3.39 -2.37 -15.97
C LYS A 53 4.03 -2.48 -17.35
N ARG A 54 5.03 -1.66 -17.69
CA ARG A 54 5.73 -1.76 -18.98
C ARG A 54 6.49 -3.07 -19.07
N LEU A 55 7.05 -3.52 -17.95
CA LEU A 55 7.80 -4.76 -17.85
C LEU A 55 6.91 -6.01 -18.05
N ALA A 56 5.59 -5.88 -17.85
CA ALA A 56 4.63 -6.91 -18.20
C ALA A 56 4.33 -7.00 -19.71
N LYS A 57 4.52 -5.90 -20.48
CA LYS A 57 4.20 -5.86 -21.92
C LYS A 57 5.28 -6.49 -22.81
N VAL A 58 6.53 -6.56 -22.35
CA VAL A 58 7.69 -7.03 -23.15
C VAL A 58 7.70 -8.55 -23.39
N ILE A 59 6.87 -9.33 -22.67
CA ILE A 59 6.88 -10.81 -22.69
C ILE A 59 5.70 -11.39 -23.52
N LYS A 60 5.25 -10.71 -24.58
CA LYS A 60 4.12 -11.18 -25.41
C LYS A 60 4.50 -11.82 -26.75
N GLU A 61 5.78 -11.89 -27.10
CA GLU A 61 6.19 -12.53 -28.37
C GLU A 61 6.43 -14.05 -28.27
N ASP A 62 6.70 -14.61 -27.09
CA ASP A 62 6.90 -16.06 -26.95
C ASP A 62 6.09 -16.62 -25.78
N SER A 63 5.16 -17.52 -26.11
CA SER A 63 4.29 -18.22 -25.18
C SER A 63 5.05 -18.88 -24.02
N ILE A 64 4.78 -18.44 -22.78
CA ILE A 64 4.52 -19.23 -21.54
C ILE A 64 4.50 -18.26 -20.35
N THR A 65 3.31 -18.13 -19.73
CA THR A 65 2.96 -17.59 -18.39
C THR A 65 3.50 -16.20 -18.02
N ASP A 66 2.56 -15.27 -17.76
CA ASP A 66 2.79 -13.93 -17.17
C ASP A 66 3.67 -13.99 -15.90
N VAL A 67 4.99 -13.94 -16.08
CA VAL A 67 5.93 -13.63 -15.01
C VAL A 67 6.18 -12.15 -15.09
N PHE A 68 5.46 -11.41 -14.26
CA PHE A 68 5.71 -10.02 -13.98
C PHE A 68 7.20 -9.82 -13.65
N ASN A 69 8.00 -9.29 -14.58
CA ASN A 69 9.30 -8.69 -14.26
C ASN A 69 9.06 -7.35 -13.57
N THR A 70 8.22 -7.33 -12.54
CA THR A 70 7.95 -6.11 -11.79
C THR A 70 9.17 -5.80 -10.96
N GLU A 71 9.77 -4.63 -11.17
CA GLU A 71 10.65 -4.04 -10.17
C GLU A 71 9.81 -3.66 -8.95
N ILE A 72 9.82 -4.52 -7.93
CA ILE A 72 9.19 -4.25 -6.65
C ILE A 72 10.21 -3.52 -5.79
N ARG A 73 9.95 -2.25 -5.46
CA ARG A 73 10.67 -1.56 -4.39
C ARG A 73 9.89 -1.68 -3.09
N ASP A 74 10.42 -2.48 -2.18
CA ASP A 74 9.85 -2.68 -0.85
C ASP A 74 10.31 -1.56 0.08
N ASN A 75 9.44 -0.59 0.34
CA ASN A 75 9.68 0.42 1.35
C ASN A 75 8.87 0.11 2.61
N VAL A 76 9.54 0.10 3.76
CA VAL A 76 8.95 -0.31 5.04
C VAL A 76 9.03 0.86 6.03
N PHE A 77 7.88 1.30 6.53
CA PHE A 77 7.78 2.47 7.42
C PHE A 77 7.17 2.12 8.77
N GLU A 78 7.83 2.57 9.83
CA GLU A 78 7.48 2.20 11.20
C GLU A 78 6.21 2.86 11.74
N THR A 79 5.80 3.99 11.16
CA THR A 79 4.62 4.78 11.55
C THR A 79 3.96 5.40 10.31
N PHE A 80 2.71 5.86 10.46
CA PHE A 80 2.01 6.59 9.40
C PHE A 80 2.73 7.89 9.04
N GLU A 81 3.23 8.61 10.04
CA GLU A 81 3.96 9.86 9.84
C GLU A 81 5.27 9.63 9.08
N HIS A 82 5.99 8.54 9.38
CA HIS A 82 7.19 8.18 8.63
C HIS A 82 6.86 7.83 7.17
N LEU A 83 5.72 7.18 6.91
CA LEU A 83 5.23 6.95 5.54
C LEU A 83 4.97 8.28 4.83
N THR A 84 4.14 9.17 5.39
CA THR A 84 3.71 10.41 4.69
C THR A 84 4.85 11.41 4.49
N GLN A 85 5.83 11.46 5.40
CA GLN A 85 7.03 12.30 5.24
C GLN A 85 7.92 11.89 4.06
N ASN A 86 7.90 10.62 3.66
CA ASN A 86 8.72 10.10 2.56
C ASN A 86 7.93 9.86 1.26
N LEU A 87 6.61 9.73 1.36
CA LEU A 87 5.78 9.29 0.25
C LEU A 87 5.84 10.23 -0.95
N ASP A 88 5.79 11.55 -0.72
CA ASP A 88 5.89 12.56 -1.77
C ASP A 88 7.17 12.43 -2.61
N ALA A 89 8.32 12.29 -1.94
CA ALA A 89 9.61 12.11 -2.59
C ALA A 89 9.67 10.80 -3.40
N ILE A 90 9.12 9.71 -2.86
CA ILE A 90 9.09 8.42 -3.56
C ILE A 90 8.19 8.50 -4.79
N LEU A 91 6.98 9.07 -4.66
CA LEU A 91 6.06 9.24 -5.79
C LEU A 91 6.68 10.09 -6.89
N SER A 92 7.42 11.13 -6.52
CA SER A 92 8.12 12.03 -7.46
C SER A 92 9.19 11.34 -8.32
N GLU A 93 9.67 10.15 -7.94
CA GLU A 93 10.56 9.34 -8.79
C GLU A 93 9.82 8.73 -10.00
N TYR A 94 8.49 8.64 -9.93
CA TYR A 94 7.65 7.92 -10.90
C TYR A 94 6.58 8.79 -11.55
N ILE A 95 6.12 9.83 -10.86
CA ILE A 95 5.03 10.71 -11.26
C ILE A 95 5.60 12.12 -11.38
N LEU A 96 5.44 12.75 -12.55
CA LEU A 96 5.84 14.15 -12.78
C LEU A 96 4.68 15.14 -12.62
N ASP A 97 3.47 14.62 -12.43
CA ASP A 97 2.24 15.39 -12.26
C ASP A 97 1.91 15.59 -10.77
N ASP A 98 2.11 16.82 -10.30
CA ASP A 98 1.86 17.21 -8.90
C ASP A 98 0.40 16.96 -8.46
N ASP A 99 -0.57 17.09 -9.37
CA ASP A 99 -1.98 16.84 -9.05
C ASP A 99 -2.20 15.35 -8.78
N ALA A 100 -1.58 14.48 -9.57
CA ALA A 100 -1.63 13.04 -9.35
C ALA A 100 -0.94 12.61 -8.04
N ILE A 101 0.19 13.23 -7.70
CA ILE A 101 0.86 13.02 -6.41
C ILE A 101 -0.09 13.40 -5.27
N PHE A 102 -0.70 14.58 -5.35
CA PHE A 102 -1.63 15.07 -4.32
C PHE A 102 -2.85 14.15 -4.15
N GLU A 103 -3.42 13.62 -5.23
CA GLU A 103 -4.50 12.64 -5.16
C GLU A 103 -4.06 11.33 -4.49
N CYS A 104 -2.85 10.85 -4.76
CA CYS A 104 -2.31 9.67 -4.06
C CYS A 104 -2.21 9.92 -2.55
N LEU A 105 -1.63 11.06 -2.14
CA LEU A 105 -1.49 11.44 -0.74
C LEU A 105 -2.84 11.48 -0.01
N LYS A 106 -3.88 12.05 -0.64
CA LYS A 106 -5.24 12.06 -0.09
C LYS A 106 -5.80 10.67 0.16
N VAL A 107 -5.62 9.74 -0.76
CA VAL A 107 -6.16 8.38 -0.60
C VAL A 107 -5.41 7.63 0.49
N VAL A 108 -4.11 7.89 0.67
CA VAL A 108 -3.27 7.29 1.72
C VAL A 108 -3.70 7.66 3.13
N GLU A 109 -4.36 8.82 3.33
CA GLU A 109 -4.92 9.19 4.63
C GLU A 109 -5.87 8.12 5.20
N LYS A 110 -6.52 7.30 4.36
CA LYS A 110 -7.34 6.16 4.82
C LYS A 110 -6.57 5.14 5.67
N LEU A 111 -5.24 5.09 5.53
CA LEU A 111 -4.35 4.23 6.31
C LEU A 111 -3.94 4.84 7.66
N ASN A 112 -4.35 6.08 7.95
CA ASN A 112 -4.12 6.68 9.25
C ASN A 112 -4.92 5.92 10.34
N PRO A 113 -4.30 5.47 11.44
CA PRO A 113 -5.00 4.72 12.49
C PRO A 113 -6.14 5.48 13.16
N ILE A 114 -6.15 6.82 13.10
CA ILE A 114 -7.24 7.65 13.63
C ILE A 114 -8.59 7.31 12.98
N TYR A 115 -8.61 6.90 11.70
CA TYR A 115 -9.86 6.52 11.03
C TYR A 115 -10.45 5.20 11.53
N LEU A 116 -9.69 4.35 12.24
CA LEU A 116 -10.23 3.12 12.85
C LEU A 116 -11.00 3.40 14.15
N ASP A 117 -10.60 4.43 14.90
CA ASP A 117 -11.21 4.77 16.20
C ASP A 117 -12.60 5.41 16.06
N ASN A 118 -12.92 5.93 14.86
CA ASN A 118 -14.20 6.59 14.58
C ASN A 118 -15.29 5.65 14.04
N ILE A 119 -14.96 4.45 13.57
CA ILE A 119 -15.93 3.49 12.99
C ILE A 119 -16.63 2.65 14.09
N GLY A 120 -16.20 2.76 15.35
CA GLY A 120 -16.75 2.02 16.49
C GLY A 120 -17.58 2.84 17.48
N LYS A 121 -18.00 4.06 17.11
CA LYS A 121 -18.73 4.99 18.01
C LYS A 121 -20.11 5.43 17.48
N GLU A 122 -20.75 4.60 16.66
CA GLU A 122 -22.19 4.74 16.34
C GLU A 122 -23.04 3.81 17.22
#